data_AF-A0A660V6J3-F1
#
_entry.id   AF-A0A660V6J3-F1
#
_cell.length_a   1.000
_cell.length_b   1.000
_cell.length_c   1.000
_cell.angle_alpha   90.00
_cell.angle_beta   90.00
_cell.angle_gamma   90.00
#
_symmetry.space_group_name_H-M   'P 1'
#
loop_
_entity.id
_entity.type
_entity.pdbx_description
1 polymer ?
#
loop_
_entity_poly.entity_id
_entity_poly.type
_entity_poly.pdbx_seq_one_letter_code
_entity_poly.pdbx_strand_id
1 'polypeptide(L)' 'MKMISHGIDLVDFGRIESMVARHGGRFLDRVFTEREQSDAQAVHNRVEKLAG' A
#
# COMPACT_ATOMS: atom_id res chain seq x y z
N MET A 1 0.81 32.92 0.63
CA MET A 1 1.32 31.56 0.97
C MET A 1 1.74 30.89 -0.33
N LYS A 2 2.99 30.44 -0.47
CA LYS A 2 3.50 29.85 -1.73
C LYS A 2 3.39 28.33 -1.62
N MET A 3 2.63 27.69 -2.51
CA MET A 3 2.70 26.23 -2.64
C MET A 3 4.12 25.84 -3.07
N ILE A 4 4.74 24.94 -2.30
CA ILE A 4 6.11 24.46 -2.59
C ILE A 4 6.06 23.34 -3.65
N SER A 5 5.05 22.48 -3.60
CA SER A 5 4.75 21.48 -4.65
C SER A 5 3.37 20.85 -4.43
N HIS A 6 2.88 20.11 -5.42
CA HIS A 6 1.66 19.30 -5.34
C HIS A 6 1.89 17.94 -6.00
N GLY A 7 1.31 16.89 -5.44
CA GLY A 7 1.45 15.52 -5.94
C GLY A 7 0.13 14.76 -5.79
N ILE A 8 -0.20 13.99 -6.81
CA ILE A 8 -1.34 13.08 -6.85
C ILE A 8 -0.86 11.72 -7.32
N ASP A 9 -1.53 10.67 -6.86
CA ASP A 9 -1.32 9.31 -7.35
C ASP A 9 -2.65 8.57 -7.41
N LEU A 10 -2.72 7.56 -8.28
CA LEU A 10 -3.85 6.65 -8.41
C LEU A 10 -3.31 5.23 -8.41
N VAL A 11 -3.78 4.42 -7.47
CA VAL A 11 -3.36 3.03 -7.32
C VAL A 11 -4.53 2.09 -7.58
N ASP A 12 -4.36 1.26 -8.61
CA ASP A 12 -5.27 0.16 -8.88
C ASP A 12 -5.08 -1.00 -7.87
N PHE A 13 -6.19 -1.54 -7.38
CA PHE A 13 -6.18 -2.60 -6.36
C PHE A 13 -5.64 -3.92 -6.93
N GLY A 14 -6.01 -4.26 -8.17
CA GLY A 14 -5.52 -5.46 -8.86
C GLY A 14 -4.00 -5.44 -9.05
N ARG A 15 -3.39 -4.26 -9.20
CA ARG A 15 -1.94 -4.11 -9.19
C ARG A 15 -1.34 -4.51 -7.85
N ILE A 16 -1.90 -4.05 -6.74
CA ILE A 16 -1.41 -4.39 -5.39
C ILE A 16 -1.56 -5.89 -5.14
N GLU A 17 -2.71 -6.48 -5.48
CA GLU A 17 -2.94 -7.93 -5.39
C GLU A 17 -1.89 -8.71 -6.17
N SER A 18 -1.63 -8.32 -7.42
CA SER A 18 -0.64 -8.95 -8.28
C SER A 18 0.77 -8.85 -7.71
N MET A 19 1.13 -7.71 -7.12
CA MET A 19 2.44 -7.52 -6.48
C MET A 19 2.60 -8.38 -5.22
N VAL A 20 1.58 -8.40 -4.35
CA VAL A 20 1.58 -9.24 -3.15
C VAL A 20 1.64 -10.71 -3.52
N ALA A 21 0.87 -11.15 -4.53
CA ALA A 21 0.89 -12.53 -5.01
C ALA A 21 2.25 -12.92 -5.59
N ARG A 22 2.88 -12.03 -6.38
CA ARG A 22 4.16 -12.32 -7.06
C ARG A 22 5.37 -12.25 -6.15
N HIS A 23 5.35 -11.38 -5.15
CA HIS A 23 6.54 -11.03 -4.38
C HIS A 23 6.41 -11.29 -2.87
N GLY A 24 5.21 -11.57 -2.38
CA GLY A 24 4.94 -11.93 -0.99
C GLY A 24 5.51 -10.93 0.02
N GLY A 25 6.10 -11.45 1.09
CA GLY A 25 6.71 -10.65 2.16
C GLY A 25 7.75 -9.64 1.67
N ARG A 26 8.53 -9.98 0.63
CA ARG A 26 9.55 -9.06 0.09
C ARG A 26 8.96 -7.74 -0.40
N PHE A 27 7.78 -7.77 -1.01
CA PHE A 27 7.11 -6.53 -1.42
C PHE A 27 6.60 -5.76 -0.20
N LEU A 28 5.99 -6.47 0.74
CA LEU A 28 5.41 -5.86 1.93
C LEU A 28 6.47 -5.18 2.80
N ASP A 29 7.57 -5.87 3.09
CA ASP A 29 8.67 -5.36 3.92
C ASP A 29 9.44 -4.21 3.24
N ARG A 30 9.37 -4.11 1.91
CA ARG A 30 10.02 -3.02 1.15
C ARG A 30 9.23 -1.72 1.21
N VAL A 31 7.90 -1.80 1.30
CA VAL A 31 7.00 -0.64 1.12
C VAL A 31 6.34 -0.22 2.41
N PHE A 32 6.01 -1.18 3.28
CA PHE A 32 5.24 -0.95 4.50
C PHE A 32 6.08 -1.30 5.73
N THR A 33 5.94 -0.47 6.76
CA THR A 33 6.44 -0.79 8.10
C THR A 33 5.67 -1.97 8.71
N GLU A 34 6.24 -2.61 9.72
CA GLU A 34 5.59 -3.70 10.45
C GLU A 34 4.22 -3.28 11.01
N ARG A 35 4.11 -2.02 11.48
CA ARG A 35 2.85 -1.48 12.01
C ARG A 35 1.79 -1.35 10.91
N GLU A 36 2.13 -0.80 9.76
CA GLU A 36 1.19 -0.65 8.64
C GLU A 36 0.76 -2.02 8.09
N GLN A 37 1.66 -3.00 8.08
CA GLN A 37 1.30 -4.38 7.73
C GLN A 37 0.30 -4.97 8.72
N SER A 38 0.49 -4.74 10.03
CA SER A 38 -0.47 -5.15 11.07
C SER A 38 -1.82 -4.45 10.91
N ASP A 39 -1.83 -3.14 10.69
CA ASP A 39 -3.05 -2.35 10.49
C ASP A 39 -3.83 -2.84 9.26
N ALA A 40 -3.13 -3.18 8.17
CA ALA A 40 -3.74 -3.73 6.97
C ALA A 40 -4.29 -5.16 7.16
N GLN A 41 -3.71 -5.95 8.06
CA GLN A 41 -4.23 -7.28 8.40
C GLN A 41 -5.46 -7.23 9.32
N ALA A 42 -5.65 -6.14 10.08
CA ALA A 42 -6.74 -5.99 11.03
C ALA A 42 -8.08 -5.56 10.37
N VAL A 43 -8.06 -5.22 9.08
CA VAL A 43 -9.26 -4.79 8.34
C VAL A 43 -9.76 -5.87 7.39
N HIS A 44 -11.06 -5.85 7.12
CA HIS A 44 -11.69 -6.80 6.20
C HIS A 44 -11.08 -6.72 4.79
N ASN A 45 -10.88 -5.51 4.26
CA ASN A 45 -10.30 -5.30 2.94
C ASN A 45 -8.85 -4.84 3.05
N ARG A 46 -7.94 -5.82 3.16
CA ARG A 46 -6.50 -5.56 3.26
C ARG A 46 -5.93 -4.86 2.03
N VAL A 47 -6.42 -5.19 0.83
CA VAL A 47 -5.87 -4.66 -0.44
C VAL A 47 -6.13 -3.17 -0.57
N GLU A 48 -7.35 -2.74 -0.25
CA GLU A 48 -7.72 -1.32 -0.19
C GLU A 48 -6.80 -0.58 0.79
N LYS A 49 -6.60 -1.13 2.00
CA LYS A 49 -5.73 -0.51 3.00
C LYS A 49 -4.26 -0.40 2.57
N LEU A 50 -3.76 -1.32 1.74
CA LEU A 50 -2.41 -1.25 1.16
C LEU A 50 -2.33 -0.29 -0.04
N ALA A 51 -3.46 0.10 -0.64
CA ALA A 51 -3.51 1.02 -1.77
C ALA A 51 -3.65 2.50 -1.36
N GLY A 52 -4.08 2.77 -0.13
CA GLY A 52 -4.18 4.12 0.44
C GLY A 52 -5.23 4.22 1.55
#